data_AF-A0A7C4TPJ8-F1
#
_entry.id   AF-A0A7C4TPJ8-F1
#
_cell.length_a   1.000
_cell.length_b   1.000
_cell.length_c   1.000
_cell.angle_alpha   90.00
_cell.angle_beta   90.00
_cell.angle_gamma   90.00
#
_symmetry.space_group_name_H-M   'P 1'
#
loop_
_entity.id
_entity.type
_entity.pdbx_description
1 polymer ?
#
loop_
_entity_poly.entity_id
_entity_poly.type
_entity_poly.pdbx_seq_one_letter_code
_entity_poly.pdbx_strand_id
1 'polypeptide(L)'
;MIRQPWFRYTLFIAFEAIIFSLFFGTYLLGISLLYYLYLALTPLFMVTLIYLRGNLRENLSQLLLSKDIIIFFVAISAWFYIYAVYGVGISYLEVILYVPVLLEEINFRYVTINYLAPIARGGIAVIVQALLYMFFYSAVLIASPGGYPGIFSEFFLIDMFSIGLIYGSIYFMRKNIYIDMVIHFTLWAMIPFTPAWLIWLPYSMAPA
;
A
#
# COMPACT_ATOMS: atom_id res chain seq x y z
N MET A 1 6.54 26.42 -12.22
CA MET A 1 5.20 25.84 -11.96
C MET A 1 4.65 25.32 -13.29
N ILE A 2 4.58 24.00 -13.50
CA ILE A 2 4.12 23.46 -14.79
C ILE A 2 2.63 23.82 -14.94
N ARG A 3 2.30 24.68 -15.92
CA ARG A 3 0.96 25.27 -16.10
C ARG A 3 -0.06 24.32 -16.75
N GLN A 4 0.36 23.15 -17.21
CA GLN A 4 -0.53 22.22 -17.93
C GLN A 4 -0.97 21.07 -17.02
N PRO A 5 -2.26 20.97 -16.64
CA PRO A 5 -2.76 19.89 -15.80
C PRO A 5 -2.58 18.52 -16.47
N TRP A 6 -2.75 18.45 -17.78
CA TRP A 6 -2.59 17.23 -18.60
C TRP A 6 -1.23 16.54 -18.41
N PHE A 7 -0.14 17.31 -18.43
CA PHE A 7 1.21 16.78 -18.25
C PHE A 7 1.35 16.02 -16.92
N ARG A 8 0.75 16.54 -15.84
CA ARG A 8 0.82 15.91 -14.51
C ARG A 8 0.06 14.59 -14.47
N TYR A 9 -1.07 14.49 -15.15
CA TYR A 9 -1.85 13.25 -15.25
C TYR A 9 -1.16 12.23 -16.15
N THR A 10 -0.56 12.66 -17.26
CA THR A 10 0.25 11.79 -18.10
C THR A 10 1.43 11.22 -17.33
N LEU A 11 2.12 12.04 -16.53
CA LEU A 11 3.20 11.56 -15.65
C LEU A 11 2.70 10.58 -14.58
N PHE A 12 1.55 10.87 -13.95
CA PHE A 12 0.93 9.95 -13.00
C PHE A 12 0.68 8.58 -13.63
N ILE A 13 0.01 8.54 -14.79
CA ILE A 13 -0.26 7.29 -15.51
C ILE A 13 1.04 6.57 -15.90
N ALA A 14 2.03 7.30 -16.41
CA ALA A 14 3.31 6.72 -16.80
C ALA A 14 4.07 6.14 -15.61
N PHE A 15 4.10 6.83 -14.47
CA PHE A 15 4.75 6.35 -13.25
C PHE A 15 4.03 5.15 -12.66
N GLU A 16 2.69 5.15 -12.57
CA GLU A 16 1.94 3.96 -12.14
C GLU A 16 2.23 2.76 -13.06
N ALA A 17 2.23 2.95 -14.39
CA ALA A 17 2.55 1.88 -15.32
C ALA A 17 3.96 1.30 -15.10
N ILE A 18 4.96 2.14 -14.80
CA ILE A 18 6.31 1.69 -14.46
C ILE A 18 6.33 0.94 -13.11
N ILE A 19 5.67 1.47 -12.08
CA ILE A 19 5.56 0.84 -10.75
C ILE A 19 4.95 -0.56 -10.89
N PHE A 20 3.84 -0.68 -11.61
CA PHE A 20 3.19 -1.98 -11.89
C PHE A 20 4.11 -2.91 -12.66
N SER A 21 4.80 -2.41 -13.70
CA SER A 21 5.71 -3.23 -14.51
C SER A 21 6.88 -3.77 -13.70
N LEU A 22 7.46 -2.96 -12.81
CA LEU A 22 8.56 -3.38 -11.93
C LEU A 22 8.08 -4.40 -10.90
N PHE A 23 6.90 -4.20 -10.30
CA PHE A 23 6.32 -5.13 -9.35
C PHE A 23 5.98 -6.47 -10.03
N PHE A 24 5.25 -6.45 -11.14
CA PHE A 24 4.93 -7.64 -11.91
C PHE A 24 6.19 -8.38 -12.37
N GLY A 25 7.18 -7.65 -12.89
CA GLY A 25 8.44 -8.22 -13.32
C GLY A 25 9.20 -8.88 -12.17
N THR A 26 9.15 -8.31 -10.96
CA THR A 26 9.73 -8.91 -9.76
C THR A 26 9.13 -10.30 -9.49
N TYR A 27 7.80 -10.40 -9.46
CA TYR A 27 7.11 -11.65 -9.12
C TYR A 27 7.11 -12.67 -10.26
N LEU A 28 6.88 -12.24 -11.50
CA LEU A 28 6.74 -13.14 -12.64
C LEU A 28 8.09 -13.62 -13.21
N LEU A 29 9.13 -12.80 -13.12
CA LEU A 29 10.46 -13.15 -13.64
C LEU A 29 11.45 -13.55 -12.55
N GLY A 30 11.14 -13.26 -11.27
CA GLY A 30 12.03 -13.57 -10.14
C GLY A 30 13.35 -12.80 -10.14
N ILE A 31 13.43 -11.65 -10.84
CA ILE A 31 14.67 -10.89 -11.01
C ILE A 31 14.83 -9.90 -9.86
N SER A 32 15.83 -10.10 -9.00
CA SER A 32 16.10 -9.22 -7.83
C SER A 32 16.40 -7.77 -8.22
N LEU A 33 17.01 -7.52 -9.38
CA LEU A 33 17.25 -6.16 -9.88
C LEU A 33 15.93 -5.38 -10.03
N LEU A 34 14.86 -6.03 -10.52
CA LEU A 34 13.56 -5.39 -10.68
C LEU A 34 12.95 -5.01 -9.34
N TYR A 35 13.13 -5.84 -8.31
CA TYR A 35 12.72 -5.53 -6.94
C TYR A 35 13.45 -4.30 -6.41
N TYR A 36 14.77 -4.24 -6.54
CA TYR A 36 15.53 -3.07 -6.07
C TYR A 36 15.19 -1.79 -6.86
N LEU A 37 14.95 -1.90 -8.16
CA LEU A 37 14.46 -0.77 -8.97
C LEU A 37 13.06 -0.34 -8.51
N TYR A 38 12.17 -1.26 -8.20
CA TYR A 38 10.86 -0.96 -7.62
C TYR A 38 11.01 -0.18 -6.30
N LEU A 39 11.85 -0.66 -5.37
CA LEU A 39 12.07 -0.02 -4.08
C LEU A 39 12.70 1.38 -4.19
N ALA A 40 13.56 1.62 -5.19
CA ALA A 40 14.25 2.89 -5.37
C ALA A 40 13.43 3.92 -6.16
N LEU A 41 12.79 3.48 -7.25
CA LEU A 41 12.09 4.39 -8.16
C LEU A 41 10.69 4.77 -7.67
N THR A 42 9.99 3.89 -6.96
CA THR A 42 8.63 4.17 -6.45
C THR A 42 8.60 5.40 -5.54
N PRO A 43 9.48 5.53 -4.50
CA PRO A 43 9.58 6.78 -3.72
C PRO A 43 9.86 8.01 -4.57
N LEU A 44 10.78 7.91 -5.53
CA LEU A 44 11.17 9.01 -6.39
C LEU A 44 9.98 9.52 -7.23
N PHE A 45 9.20 8.60 -7.80
CA PHE A 45 7.99 8.91 -8.55
C PHE A 45 6.93 9.56 -7.67
N MET A 46 6.67 9.01 -6.47
CA MET A 46 5.71 9.59 -5.53
C MET A 46 6.11 11.01 -5.11
N VAL A 47 7.37 11.23 -4.73
CA VAL A 47 7.89 12.56 -4.38
C VAL A 47 7.75 13.53 -5.55
N THR A 48 8.05 13.09 -6.77
CA THR A 48 7.91 13.90 -7.98
C THR A 48 6.45 14.32 -8.19
N LEU A 49 5.50 13.38 -8.09
CA LEU A 49 4.07 13.67 -8.24
C LEU A 49 3.55 14.61 -7.15
N ILE A 50 3.94 14.38 -5.90
CA ILE A 50 3.58 15.25 -4.77
C ILE A 50 4.14 16.67 -4.99
N TYR A 51 5.39 16.80 -5.42
CA TYR A 51 6.03 18.09 -5.65
C TYR A 51 5.39 18.87 -6.81
N LEU A 52 5.09 18.17 -7.92
CA LEU A 52 4.46 18.78 -9.08
C LEU A 52 3.03 19.27 -8.80
N ARG A 53 2.42 18.76 -7.74
CA ARG A 53 1.04 19.07 -7.36
C ARG A 53 1.00 19.76 -6.01
N GLY A 54 1.10 21.10 -6.04
CA GLY A 54 1.22 21.94 -4.83
C GLY A 54 0.23 21.64 -3.70
N ASN A 55 -1.03 21.33 -4.00
CA ASN A 55 -2.02 20.96 -2.97
C ASN A 55 -1.68 19.63 -2.27
N LEU A 56 -1.04 18.66 -2.94
CA LEU A 56 -0.51 17.46 -2.31
C LEU A 56 0.68 17.76 -1.38
N ARG A 57 1.49 18.75 -1.70
CA ARG A 57 2.58 19.15 -0.78
C ARG A 57 2.01 19.75 0.51
N GLU A 58 1.02 20.61 0.39
CA GLU A 58 0.34 21.22 1.54
C GLU A 58 -0.38 20.15 2.38
N ASN A 59 -1.14 19.26 1.75
CA ASN A 59 -1.79 18.14 2.42
C ASN A 59 -0.79 17.21 3.12
N LEU A 60 0.41 17.01 2.56
CA LEU A 60 1.43 16.16 3.17
C LEU A 60 1.97 16.79 4.45
N SER A 61 2.18 18.12 4.44
CA SER A 61 2.58 18.84 5.65
C SER A 61 1.54 18.74 6.76
N GLN A 62 0.25 18.82 6.41
CA GLN A 62 -0.84 18.64 7.36
C GLN A 62 -0.90 17.21 7.89
N LEU A 63 -0.63 16.22 7.03
CA LEU A 63 -0.57 14.82 7.40
C LEU A 63 0.55 14.59 8.43
N LEU A 64 1.76 15.08 8.18
CA LEU A 64 2.90 14.97 9.11
C LEU A 64 2.64 15.63 10.48
N LEU A 65 1.77 16.65 10.53
CA LEU A 65 1.37 17.32 11.77
C LEU A 65 0.15 16.69 12.45
N SER A 66 -0.43 15.64 11.86
CA SER A 66 -1.59 14.96 12.43
C SER A 66 -1.23 14.23 13.72
N LYS A 67 -2.10 14.33 14.71
CA LYS A 67 -1.99 13.56 15.97
C LYS A 67 -2.07 12.05 15.74
N ASP A 68 -2.67 11.61 14.64
CA ASP A 68 -2.77 10.19 14.29
C ASP A 68 -1.40 9.55 14.04
N ILE A 69 -0.34 10.34 13.79
CA ILE A 69 1.04 9.83 13.69
C ILE A 69 1.50 9.15 14.99
N ILE A 70 0.97 9.59 16.14
CA ILE A 70 1.28 8.99 17.45
C ILE A 70 0.76 7.56 17.48
N ILE A 71 -0.44 7.30 16.95
CA ILE A 71 -1.03 5.96 16.90
C ILE A 71 -0.15 5.04 16.05
N PHE A 72 0.39 5.56 14.94
CA PHE A 72 1.32 4.81 14.10
C PHE A 72 2.62 4.43 14.83
N PHE A 73 3.26 5.38 15.51
CA PHE A 73 4.47 5.08 16.29
C PHE A 73 4.20 4.13 17.46
N VAL A 74 3.04 4.23 18.11
CA VAL A 74 2.63 3.30 19.17
C VAL A 74 2.48 1.88 18.60
N ALA A 75 1.81 1.72 17.45
CA ALA A 75 1.66 0.42 16.79
C ALA A 75 3.01 -0.18 16.37
N ILE A 76 3.91 0.63 15.78
CA ILE A 76 5.28 0.20 15.45
C ILE A 76 6.00 -0.29 16.71
N SER A 77 6.02 0.55 17.76
CA SER A 77 6.73 0.21 19.00
C SER A 77 6.19 -1.05 19.66
N ALA A 78 4.87 -1.22 19.67
CA ALA A 78 4.21 -2.40 20.23
C ALA A 78 4.61 -3.68 19.48
N TRP A 79 4.58 -3.68 18.15
CA TRP A 79 4.95 -4.86 17.37
C TRP A 79 6.43 -5.19 17.45
N PHE A 80 7.32 -4.19 17.38
CA PHE A 80 8.75 -4.40 17.58
C PHE A 80 9.05 -5.00 18.96
N TYR A 81 8.37 -4.53 20.01
CA TYR A 81 8.48 -5.11 21.34
C TYR A 81 8.02 -6.57 21.37
N ILE A 82 6.85 -6.88 20.80
CA ILE A 82 6.34 -8.26 20.74
C ILE A 82 7.33 -9.18 20.00
N TYR A 83 7.82 -8.78 18.82
CA TYR A 83 8.80 -9.58 18.07
C TYR A 83 10.08 -9.81 18.86
N ALA A 84 10.59 -8.78 19.54
CA ALA A 84 11.78 -8.89 20.38
C ALA A 84 11.57 -9.85 21.57
N VAL A 85 10.42 -9.77 22.25
CA VAL A 85 10.09 -10.64 23.40
C VAL A 85 9.94 -12.09 22.98
N TYR A 86 9.31 -12.36 21.83
CA TYR A 86 9.09 -13.72 21.33
C TYR A 86 10.26 -14.25 20.47
N GLY A 87 11.33 -13.47 20.27
CA GLY A 87 12.49 -13.87 19.48
C GLY A 87 12.19 -14.07 17.98
N VAL A 88 11.15 -13.43 17.46
CA VAL A 88 10.80 -13.48 16.03
C VAL A 88 11.67 -12.48 15.26
N GLY A 89 12.05 -12.83 14.03
CA GLY A 89 12.94 -12.01 13.21
C GLY A 89 12.39 -10.59 12.96
N ILE A 90 13.06 -9.57 13.52
CA ILE A 90 12.68 -8.15 13.38
C ILE A 90 12.75 -7.67 11.93
N SER A 91 13.64 -8.25 11.12
CA SER A 91 13.76 -7.93 9.69
C SER A 91 12.46 -8.11 8.92
N TYR A 92 11.57 -9.01 9.35
CA TYR A 92 10.24 -9.17 8.77
C TYR A 92 9.39 -7.91 8.96
N LEU A 93 9.42 -7.31 10.16
CA LEU A 93 8.70 -6.05 10.43
C LEU A 93 9.25 -4.89 9.61
N GLU A 94 10.56 -4.82 9.40
CA GLU A 94 11.19 -3.78 8.58
C GLU A 94 10.71 -3.84 7.12
N VAL A 95 10.67 -5.05 6.55
CA VAL A 95 10.19 -5.27 5.18
C VAL A 95 8.71 -4.89 5.05
N ILE A 96 7.86 -5.32 5.98
CA ILE A 96 6.44 -4.96 5.99
C ILE A 96 6.26 -3.44 6.13
N LEU A 97 6.95 -2.84 7.09
CA LEU A 97 6.81 -1.42 7.36
C LEU A 97 7.20 -0.60 6.13
N TYR A 98 8.25 -1.00 5.41
CA TYR A 98 8.70 -0.27 4.24
C TYR A 98 7.80 -0.50 3.02
N VAL A 99 7.56 -1.75 2.62
CA VAL A 99 6.94 -2.05 1.33
C VAL A 99 5.40 -1.95 1.41
N PRO A 100 4.67 -2.89 2.02
CA PRO A 100 3.22 -2.84 2.02
C PRO A 100 2.66 -1.64 2.82
N VAL A 101 3.35 -1.18 3.87
CA VAL A 101 2.81 -0.10 4.70
C VAL A 101 3.19 1.28 4.17
N LEU A 102 4.47 1.60 4.07
CA LEU A 102 4.87 2.96 3.65
C LEU A 102 4.67 3.19 2.15
N LEU A 103 5.23 2.33 1.28
CA LEU A 103 5.16 2.56 -0.16
C LEU A 103 3.74 2.47 -0.68
N GLU A 104 2.99 1.43 -0.33
CA GLU A 104 1.65 1.23 -0.90
C GLU A 104 0.61 2.19 -0.33
N GLU A 105 0.63 2.52 0.96
CA GLU A 105 -0.33 3.48 1.51
C GLU A 105 -0.07 4.90 0.96
N ILE A 106 1.20 5.29 0.80
CA ILE A 106 1.51 6.56 0.14
C ILE A 106 1.11 6.50 -1.34
N ASN A 107 1.37 5.40 -2.05
CA ASN A 107 1.03 5.35 -3.48
C ASN A 107 -0.49 5.31 -3.71
N PHE A 108 -1.15 4.28 -3.18
CA PHE A 108 -2.54 4.03 -3.48
C PHE A 108 -3.47 4.98 -2.71
N ARG A 109 -3.29 5.14 -1.40
CA ARG A 109 -4.24 5.92 -0.59
C ARG A 109 -3.96 7.40 -0.73
N TYR A 110 -2.69 7.81 -0.59
CA TYR A 110 -2.36 9.23 -0.67
C TYR A 110 -2.29 9.76 -2.10
N VAL A 111 -1.40 9.25 -2.96
CA VAL A 111 -1.15 9.82 -4.29
C VAL A 111 -2.31 9.53 -5.24
N THR A 112 -2.65 8.25 -5.44
CA THR A 112 -3.63 7.81 -6.44
C THR A 112 -5.02 8.37 -6.19
N ILE A 113 -5.58 8.25 -4.97
CA ILE A 113 -6.92 8.82 -4.68
C ILE A 113 -6.93 10.32 -4.91
N ASN A 114 -5.91 11.06 -4.46
CA ASN A 114 -5.88 12.50 -4.70
C ASN A 114 -5.78 12.82 -6.19
N TYR A 115 -5.05 12.06 -7.00
CA TYR A 115 -4.98 12.25 -8.45
C TYR A 115 -6.30 11.91 -9.14
N LEU A 116 -7.03 10.90 -8.68
CA LEU A 116 -8.30 10.53 -9.30
C LEU A 116 -9.47 11.41 -8.86
N ALA A 117 -9.50 11.89 -7.61
CA ALA A 117 -10.65 12.61 -7.03
C ALA A 117 -11.10 13.93 -7.72
N PRO A 118 -10.24 14.69 -8.44
CA PRO A 118 -10.69 15.85 -9.21
C PRO A 118 -11.32 15.49 -10.56
N ILE A 119 -10.94 14.36 -11.14
CA ILE A 119 -11.41 13.91 -12.47
C ILE A 119 -12.56 12.89 -12.37
N ALA A 120 -12.65 12.20 -11.23
CA ALA A 120 -13.71 11.28 -10.88
C ALA A 120 -14.30 11.70 -9.53
N ARG A 121 -15.61 11.49 -9.31
CA ARG A 121 -16.22 11.74 -7.99
C ARG A 121 -15.43 11.01 -6.90
N GLY A 122 -15.34 11.57 -5.69
CA GLY A 122 -14.49 11.03 -4.61
C GLY A 122 -14.68 9.53 -4.33
N GLY A 123 -15.91 9.03 -4.33
CA GLY A 123 -16.19 7.60 -4.19
C GLY A 123 -15.72 6.75 -5.39
N ILE A 124 -15.79 7.27 -6.61
CA ILE A 124 -15.27 6.59 -7.80
C ILE A 124 -13.75 6.50 -7.74
N ALA A 125 -13.06 7.53 -7.24
CA ALA A 125 -11.61 7.49 -7.04
C ALA A 125 -11.19 6.36 -6.10
N VAL A 126 -11.95 6.09 -5.03
CA VAL A 126 -11.73 4.95 -4.13
C VAL A 126 -11.93 3.62 -4.86
N ILE A 127 -13.00 3.47 -5.65
CA ILE A 127 -13.25 2.24 -6.41
C ILE A 127 -12.13 1.97 -7.42
N VAL A 128 -11.72 2.99 -8.18
CA VAL A 128 -10.64 2.83 -9.17
C VAL A 128 -9.32 2.50 -8.48
N GLN A 129 -9.01 3.14 -7.35
CA GLN A 129 -7.83 2.78 -6.56
C GLN A 129 -7.88 1.33 -6.09
N ALA A 130 -9.02 0.86 -5.59
CA ALA A 130 -9.19 -0.52 -5.14
C ALA A 130 -9.03 -1.52 -6.30
N LEU A 131 -9.53 -1.20 -7.50
CA LEU A 131 -9.30 -2.02 -8.70
C LEU A 131 -7.83 -2.07 -9.09
N LEU A 132 -7.11 -0.94 -9.02
CA LEU A 132 -5.68 -0.89 -9.27
C LEU A 132 -4.93 -1.73 -8.23
N TYR A 133 -5.32 -1.67 -6.96
CA TYR A 133 -4.73 -2.46 -5.88
C TYR A 133 -4.93 -3.97 -6.08
N MET A 134 -6.15 -4.39 -6.41
CA MET A 134 -6.45 -5.77 -6.79
C MET A 134 -5.60 -6.23 -7.99
N PHE A 135 -5.51 -5.39 -9.03
CA PHE A 135 -4.71 -5.71 -10.20
C PHE A 135 -3.22 -5.82 -9.86
N PHE A 136 -2.70 -4.94 -9.01
CA PHE A 136 -1.31 -4.96 -8.54
C PHE A 136 -0.98 -6.30 -7.89
N TYR A 137 -1.84 -6.77 -7.00
CA TYR A 137 -1.66 -8.03 -6.28
C TYR A 137 -1.96 -9.29 -7.11
N SER A 138 -2.59 -9.17 -8.28
CA SER A 138 -2.80 -10.33 -9.16
C SER A 138 -1.47 -11.00 -9.57
N ALA A 139 -0.36 -10.25 -9.63
CA ALA A 139 0.95 -10.82 -9.90
C ALA A 139 1.40 -11.82 -8.82
N VAL A 140 1.04 -11.57 -7.55
CA VAL A 140 1.37 -12.44 -6.43
C VAL A 140 0.59 -13.75 -6.52
N LEU A 141 -0.70 -13.69 -6.85
CA LEU A 141 -1.52 -14.89 -7.07
C LEU A 141 -0.96 -15.79 -8.18
N ILE A 142 -0.45 -15.19 -9.26
CA ILE A 142 0.13 -15.93 -10.39
C ILE A 142 1.47 -16.57 -10.00
N ALA A 143 2.32 -15.83 -9.30
CA ALA A 143 3.69 -16.26 -8.97
C ALA A 143 3.76 -17.19 -7.75
N SER A 144 2.81 -17.06 -6.81
CA SER A 144 2.78 -17.82 -5.55
C SER A 144 1.35 -18.28 -5.21
N PRO A 145 0.76 -19.19 -6.02
CA PRO A 145 -0.62 -19.64 -5.82
C PRO A 145 -0.86 -20.38 -4.49
N GLY A 146 0.20 -20.87 -3.84
CA GLY A 146 0.15 -21.47 -2.49
C GLY A 146 0.46 -20.50 -1.34
N GLY A 147 0.72 -19.23 -1.63
CA GLY A 147 1.01 -18.19 -0.64
C GLY A 147 -0.22 -17.74 0.14
N TYR A 148 -1.42 -18.03 -0.38
CA TYR A 148 -2.70 -17.76 0.27
C TYR A 148 -3.32 -19.05 0.82
N PRO A 149 -4.16 -19.00 1.88
CA PRO A 149 -4.72 -20.20 2.50
C PRO A 149 -5.59 -21.06 1.57
N GLY A 150 -4.97 -22.03 0.87
CA GLY A 150 -5.61 -23.13 0.15
C GLY A 150 -6.88 -22.74 -0.64
N ILE A 151 -8.03 -23.29 -0.22
CA ILE A 151 -9.37 -23.10 -0.83
C ILE A 151 -9.87 -21.64 -0.89
N PHE A 152 -9.16 -20.73 -0.23
CA PHE A 152 -9.50 -19.31 -0.27
C PHE A 152 -8.72 -18.55 -1.36
N SER A 153 -7.77 -19.19 -2.06
CA SER A 153 -6.95 -18.56 -3.11
C SER A 153 -7.80 -17.92 -4.22
N GLU A 154 -8.96 -18.51 -4.48
CA GLU A 154 -9.98 -18.07 -5.43
C GLU A 154 -10.62 -16.75 -5.02
N PHE A 155 -10.61 -16.41 -3.73
CA PHE A 155 -11.13 -15.15 -3.18
C PHE A 155 -10.06 -14.07 -3.04
N PHE A 156 -8.78 -14.38 -3.23
CA PHE A 156 -7.68 -13.45 -2.99
C PHE A 156 -7.87 -12.09 -3.68
N LEU A 157 -8.23 -12.06 -4.96
CA LEU A 157 -8.47 -10.80 -5.67
C LEU A 157 -9.66 -10.02 -5.12
N ILE A 158 -10.70 -10.72 -4.69
CA ILE A 158 -11.88 -10.10 -4.07
C ILE A 158 -11.52 -9.53 -2.70
N ASP A 159 -10.67 -10.21 -1.94
CA ASP A 159 -10.15 -9.74 -0.66
C ASP A 159 -9.27 -8.49 -0.85
N MET A 160 -8.40 -8.50 -1.87
CA MET A 160 -7.57 -7.34 -2.23
C MET A 160 -8.40 -6.14 -2.70
N PHE A 161 -9.45 -6.40 -3.47
CA PHE A 161 -10.39 -5.35 -3.85
C PHE A 161 -11.13 -4.79 -2.61
N SER A 162 -11.59 -5.68 -1.72
CA SER A 162 -12.33 -5.31 -0.52
C SER A 162 -11.47 -4.50 0.44
N ILE A 163 -10.22 -4.89 0.67
CA ILE A 163 -9.31 -4.12 1.53
C ILE A 163 -8.90 -2.80 0.87
N GLY A 164 -8.75 -2.78 -0.46
CA GLY A 164 -8.60 -1.56 -1.24
C GLY A 164 -9.75 -0.59 -0.96
N LEU A 165 -11.00 -1.07 -1.00
CA LEU A 165 -12.18 -0.26 -0.69
C LEU A 165 -12.19 0.21 0.77
N ILE A 166 -11.87 -0.66 1.73
CA ILE A 166 -11.88 -0.31 3.17
C ILE A 166 -10.84 0.79 3.44
N TYR A 167 -9.58 0.58 3.09
CA TYR A 167 -8.51 1.56 3.35
C TYR A 167 -8.73 2.84 2.54
N GLY A 168 -9.13 2.71 1.27
CA GLY A 168 -9.46 3.87 0.45
C GLY A 168 -10.61 4.69 1.02
N SER A 169 -11.62 4.04 1.63
CA SER A 169 -12.75 4.72 2.28
C SER A 169 -12.35 5.39 3.60
N ILE A 170 -11.56 4.72 4.44
CA ILE A 170 -11.02 5.30 5.69
C ILE A 170 -10.21 6.55 5.35
N TYR A 171 -9.27 6.44 4.41
CA TYR A 171 -8.51 7.58 3.91
C TYR A 171 -9.42 8.67 3.35
N PHE A 172 -10.42 8.31 2.54
CA PHE A 172 -11.30 9.31 1.93
C PHE A 172 -12.09 10.10 2.98
N MET A 173 -12.54 9.46 4.06
CA MET A 173 -13.28 10.08 5.16
C MET A 173 -12.37 10.89 6.09
N ARG A 174 -11.20 10.36 6.44
CA ARG A 174 -10.29 10.99 7.43
C ARG A 174 -9.27 11.94 6.82
N LYS A 175 -8.99 11.82 5.54
CA LYS A 175 -7.88 12.50 4.83
C LYS A 175 -6.53 12.27 5.51
N ASN A 176 -6.36 11.10 6.12
CA ASN A 176 -5.16 10.72 6.86
C ASN A 176 -4.85 9.24 6.62
N ILE A 177 -3.60 8.91 6.31
CA ILE A 177 -3.14 7.54 5.99
C ILE A 177 -2.64 6.76 7.20
N TYR A 178 -2.40 7.39 8.36
CA TYR A 178 -1.79 6.69 9.50
C TYR A 178 -2.69 5.61 10.07
N ILE A 179 -4.01 5.79 10.04
CA ILE A 179 -4.95 4.76 10.49
C ILE A 179 -4.90 3.57 9.54
N ASP A 180 -4.86 3.80 8.23
CA ASP A 180 -4.70 2.75 7.23
C ASP A 180 -3.36 2.02 7.40
N MET A 181 -2.26 2.77 7.56
CA MET A 181 -0.93 2.21 7.83
C MET A 181 -0.89 1.37 9.11
N VAL A 182 -1.56 1.79 10.18
CA VAL A 182 -1.65 1.02 11.43
C VAL A 182 -2.39 -0.29 11.22
N ILE A 183 -3.55 -0.25 10.56
CA ILE A 183 -4.35 -1.45 10.28
C ILE A 183 -3.53 -2.40 9.40
N HIS A 184 -2.98 -1.89 8.30
CA HIS A 184 -2.20 -2.65 7.34
C HIS A 184 -0.95 -3.27 7.99
N PHE A 185 -0.17 -2.49 8.76
CA PHE A 185 1.00 -2.98 9.49
C PHE A 185 0.64 -4.05 10.52
N THR A 186 -0.44 -3.84 11.27
CA THR A 186 -0.87 -4.75 12.35
C THR A 186 -1.34 -6.09 11.79
N LEU A 187 -2.07 -6.09 10.67
CA LEU A 187 -2.53 -7.32 10.02
C LEU A 187 -1.38 -8.15 9.46
N TRP A 188 -0.35 -7.50 8.93
CA TRP A 188 0.87 -8.19 8.53
C TRP A 188 1.69 -8.71 9.73
N ALA A 189 1.90 -7.86 10.75
CA ALA A 189 2.73 -8.19 11.91
C ALA A 189 2.12 -9.30 12.79
N MET A 190 0.80 -9.53 12.72
CA MET A 190 0.17 -10.62 13.48
C MET A 190 0.33 -12.00 12.83
N ILE A 191 0.74 -12.09 11.56
CA ILE A 191 0.80 -13.37 10.82
C ILE A 191 1.59 -14.44 11.59
N PRO A 192 2.82 -14.19 12.07
CA PRO A 192 3.61 -15.23 12.75
C PRO A 192 3.02 -15.71 14.09
N PHE A 193 2.11 -14.93 14.68
CA PHE A 193 1.46 -15.25 15.95
C PHE A 193 0.05 -15.82 15.77
N THR A 194 -0.47 -15.83 14.55
CA THR A 194 -1.84 -16.27 14.27
C THR A 194 -1.85 -17.79 14.09
N PRO A 195 -2.72 -18.53 14.82
CA PRO A 195 -2.85 -19.96 14.62
C PRO A 195 -3.18 -20.31 13.16
N ALA A 196 -2.68 -21.44 12.65
CA ALA A 196 -2.85 -21.82 11.24
C ALA A 196 -4.32 -21.88 10.78
N TRP A 197 -5.27 -22.19 11.67
CA TRP A 197 -6.71 -22.22 11.34
C TRP A 197 -7.36 -20.81 11.33
N LEU A 198 -6.67 -19.79 11.83
CA LEU A 198 -7.06 -18.38 11.79
C LEU A 198 -6.21 -17.55 10.82
N ILE A 199 -5.19 -18.14 10.19
CA ILE A 199 -4.25 -17.41 9.34
C ILE A 199 -4.93 -16.72 8.14
N TRP A 200 -6.11 -17.19 7.74
CA TRP A 200 -6.92 -16.52 6.73
C TRP A 200 -7.34 -15.10 7.16
N LEU A 201 -7.54 -14.80 8.45
CA LEU A 201 -7.94 -13.46 8.90
C LEU A 201 -6.91 -12.38 8.53
N PRO A 202 -5.62 -12.49 8.92
CA PRO A 202 -4.63 -11.52 8.48
C PRO A 202 -4.39 -11.59 6.98
N TYR A 203 -4.43 -12.75 6.33
CA TYR A 203 -4.20 -12.84 4.88
C TYR A 203 -5.35 -12.23 4.03
N SER A 204 -6.60 -12.37 4.46
CA SER A 204 -7.76 -11.78 3.78
C SER A 204 -7.86 -10.27 3.98
N MET A 205 -7.11 -9.71 4.93
CA MET A 205 -7.16 -8.29 5.26
C MET A 205 -5.82 -7.57 5.09
N ALA A 206 -4.71 -8.30 4.97
CA ALA A 206 -3.43 -7.82 4.52
C ALA A 206 -3.04 -8.69 3.32
N PRO A 207 -2.88 -8.11 2.13
CA PRO A 207 -2.28 -8.83 1.01
C PRO A 207 -1.01 -9.52 1.50
N ALA A 208 -0.75 -10.77 1.14
CA ALA A 208 0.52 -11.42 1.42
C ALA A 208 1.13 -12.02 0.16
#